data_AF-A0A0F9F1E8-F1
#
_entry.id   AF-A0A0F9F1E8-F1
#
_cell.length_a   1.000
_cell.length_b   1.000
_cell.length_c   1.000
_cell.angle_alpha   90.00
_cell.angle_beta   90.00
_cell.angle_gamma   90.00
#
_symmetry.space_group_name_H-M   'P 1'
#
loop_
_entity.id
_entity.type
_entity.pdbx_description
1 polymer ?
#
loop_
_entity_poly.entity_id
_entity_poly.type
_entity_poly.pdbx_seq_one_letter_code
_entity_poly.pdbx_strand_id
1 'polypeptide(L)'
;MKWLRGLLDRMGPLFNERGKLRAMKPLFEAGDNFFFAPATRSVRAPHVRDPLDLKRFMSMVIIALIPCVAASVYFFGLRVLAVI
;
A
#
# COMPACT_ATOMS: atom_id res chain seq x y z
N MET A 1 5.48 1.11 -16.89
CA MET A 1 6.39 0.00 -16.52
C MET A 1 5.72 -1.37 -16.78
N LYS A 2 5.82 -1.92 -18.00
CA LYS A 2 5.23 -3.23 -18.33
C LYS A 2 5.86 -4.38 -17.52
N TRP A 3 7.13 -4.22 -17.15
CA TRP A 3 7.89 -5.20 -16.38
C TRP A 3 7.38 -5.38 -14.93
N LEU A 4 7.16 -4.28 -14.21
CA LEU A 4 6.66 -4.33 -12.82
C LEU A 4 5.24 -4.94 -12.76
N ARG A 5 4.39 -4.61 -13.73
CA ARG A 5 3.04 -5.21 -13.86
C ARG A 5 3.11 -6.70 -14.14
N GLY A 6 3.98 -7.14 -15.06
CA GLY A 6 4.17 -8.56 -15.35
C GLY A 6 4.74 -9.36 -14.17
N LEU A 7 5.49 -8.73 -13.27
CA LEU A 7 6.03 -9.36 -12.07
C LEU A 7 4.94 -9.52 -10.98
N LEU A 8 4.10 -8.49 -10.78
CA LEU A 8 2.95 -8.57 -9.89
C LEU A 8 1.89 -9.57 -10.39
N ASP A 9 1.58 -9.58 -11.68
CA ASP A 9 0.61 -10.52 -12.27
C ASP A 9 1.06 -11.98 -12.11
N ARG A 10 2.37 -12.25 -12.16
CA ARG A 10 2.96 -13.60 -11.90
C ARG A 10 2.88 -14.00 -10.43
N MET A 11 2.94 -13.05 -9.51
CA MET A 11 2.85 -13.31 -8.06
C MET A 11 1.39 -13.38 -7.57
N GLY A 12 0.45 -12.72 -8.24
CA GLY A 12 -0.98 -12.73 -7.94
C GLY A 12 -1.62 -14.12 -7.67
N PRO A 13 -1.35 -15.18 -8.45
CA PRO A 13 -1.94 -16.50 -8.20
C PRO A 13 -1.50 -17.16 -6.88
N LEU A 14 -0.38 -16.75 -6.29
CA LEU A 14 0.08 -17.25 -4.98
C LEU A 14 -0.72 -16.65 -3.80
N PHE A 15 -1.40 -15.53 -4.02
CA PHE A 15 -2.21 -14.80 -3.03
C PHE A 15 -3.73 -14.94 -3.27
N ASN A 16 -4.15 -15.52 -4.40
CA ASN A 16 -5.54 -15.84 -4.70
C ASN A 16 -6.03 -17.10 -3.95
N GLU A 17 -7.34 -17.34 -3.97
CA GLU A 17 -8.10 -18.24 -3.08
C GLU A 17 -7.59 -19.68 -2.86
N ARG A 18 -6.67 -20.17 -3.69
CA ARG A 18 -6.04 -21.51 -3.57
C ARG A 18 -4.54 -21.49 -3.23
N GLY A 19 -3.95 -20.33 -2.95
CA GLY A 19 -2.52 -20.16 -2.66
C GLY A 19 -2.18 -20.24 -1.17
N LYS A 20 -0.97 -20.73 -0.85
CA LYS A 20 -0.46 -20.92 0.53
C LYS A 20 -0.36 -19.61 1.35
N LEU A 21 -0.36 -18.45 0.69
CA LEU A 21 -0.15 -17.13 1.31
C LEU A 21 -1.41 -16.26 1.36
N ARG A 22 -2.60 -16.88 1.36
CA ARG A 22 -3.90 -16.19 1.41
C ARG A 22 -4.01 -15.15 2.53
N ALA A 23 -3.38 -15.39 3.68
CA ALA A 23 -3.36 -14.46 4.81
C ALA A 23 -2.66 -13.12 4.50
N MET A 24 -1.69 -13.12 3.57
CA MET A 24 -0.95 -11.92 3.15
C MET A 24 -1.54 -11.26 1.89
N LYS A 25 -2.67 -11.77 1.38
CA LYS A 25 -3.44 -11.15 0.29
C LYS A 25 -3.72 -9.66 0.52
N PRO A 26 -4.19 -9.19 1.70
CA PRO A 26 -4.46 -7.76 1.90
C PRO A 26 -3.22 -6.88 1.77
N LEU A 27 -2.03 -7.40 2.13
CA LEU A 27 -0.77 -6.67 2.00
C LEU A 27 -0.32 -6.57 0.54
N PHE A 28 -0.46 -7.68 -0.21
CA PHE A 28 -0.18 -7.72 -1.64
C PHE A 28 -1.13 -6.80 -2.43
N GLU A 29 -2.42 -6.83 -2.11
CA GLU A 29 -3.43 -5.99 -2.73
C GLU A 29 -3.26 -4.51 -2.36
N ALA A 30 -2.80 -4.18 -1.15
CA ALA A 30 -2.43 -2.82 -0.78
C ALA A 30 -1.23 -2.31 -1.60
N GLY A 31 -0.21 -3.16 -1.81
CA GLY A 31 0.94 -2.85 -2.65
C GLY A 31 0.58 -2.65 -4.12
N ASP A 32 -0.23 -3.53 -4.70
CA ASP A 32 -0.69 -3.40 -6.09
C ASP A 32 -1.50 -2.11 -6.30
N ASN A 33 -2.43 -1.80 -5.39
CA ASN A 33 -3.19 -0.55 -5.42
C ASN A 33 -2.37 0.72 -5.14
N PHE A 34 -1.17 0.58 -4.56
CA PHE A 34 -0.25 1.70 -4.37
C PHE A 34 0.48 2.05 -5.68
N PHE A 35 1.01 1.03 -6.38
CA PHE A 35 1.76 1.22 -7.62
C PHE A 35 0.88 1.37 -8.85
N PHE A 36 -0.32 0.80 -8.84
CA PHE A 36 -1.21 0.73 -9.98
C PHE A 36 -2.63 1.16 -9.61
N ALA A 37 -3.23 1.97 -10.49
CA ALA A 37 -4.62 2.37 -10.32
C ALA A 37 -5.54 1.13 -10.38
N PRO A 38 -6.60 1.09 -9.55
CA PRO A 38 -7.53 -0.03 -9.55
C PRO A 38 -8.21 -0.14 -10.92
N ALA A 39 -8.25 -1.35 -11.47
CA ALA A 39 -8.82 -1.62 -12.80
C ALA A 39 -10.37 -1.55 -12.83
N THR A 40 -11.00 -1.16 -11.72
CA THR A 40 -12.46 -1.05 -11.57
C THR A 40 -13.01 0.08 -12.43
N ARG A 41 -13.59 -0.30 -13.57
CA ARG A 41 -14.31 0.61 -14.46
C ARG A 41 -15.67 0.97 -13.85
N SER A 42 -16.07 2.23 -13.97
CA SER A 42 -17.44 2.65 -13.61
C SER A 42 -18.44 2.02 -14.60
N VAL A 43 -19.42 1.28 -14.09
CA VAL A 43 -20.52 0.75 -14.90
C VAL A 43 -21.62 1.80 -15.13
N ARG A 44 -21.69 2.82 -14.28
CA ARG A 44 -22.66 3.92 -14.35
C ARG A 44 -21.97 5.27 -14.13
N ALA A 45 -22.58 6.33 -14.65
CA ALA A 45 -22.11 7.71 -14.49
C ALA A 45 -22.00 8.11 -13.00
N PRO A 46 -21.05 8.97 -12.63
CA PRO A 46 -20.13 9.73 -13.50
C PRO A 46 -18.90 8.94 -13.96
N HIS A 47 -18.53 9.11 -15.24
CA HIS A 47 -17.33 8.52 -15.84
C HIS A 47 -16.06 9.33 -15.56
N VAL A 48 -16.22 10.62 -15.23
CA VAL A 48 -15.13 11.48 -14.81
C VAL A 48 -14.85 11.16 -13.34
N ARG A 49 -13.64 10.66 -13.07
CA ARG A 49 -13.16 10.40 -11.71
C ARG A 49 -12.02 11.33 -11.40
N ASP A 50 -11.96 11.77 -10.14
CA ASP A 50 -10.77 12.46 -9.65
C ASP A 50 -9.56 11.53 -9.75
N PRO A 51 -8.42 12.02 -10.26
CA PRO A 51 -7.19 11.24 -10.34
C PRO A 51 -6.60 10.98 -8.94
N LEU A 52 -7.09 11.67 -7.91
CA LEU A 52 -6.79 11.47 -6.50
C LEU A 52 -7.86 10.58 -5.86
N ASP A 53 -7.73 9.28 -6.08
CA ASP A 53 -8.56 8.28 -5.42
C ASP A 53 -8.26 8.25 -3.90
N LEU A 54 -9.31 8.12 -3.07
CA LEU A 54 -9.23 8.17 -1.60
C LEU A 54 -8.14 7.24 -1.05
N LYS A 55 -8.04 6.02 -1.60
CA LYS A 55 -7.07 5.01 -1.20
C LYS A 55 -5.62 5.44 -1.46
N ARG A 56 -5.37 6.21 -2.53
CA ARG A 56 -4.04 6.73 -2.89
C ARG A 56 -3.66 7.94 -2.04
N PHE A 57 -4.64 8.74 -1.64
CA PHE A 57 -4.44 9.80 -0.66
C PHE A 57 -4.09 9.21 0.71
N MET A 58 -4.80 8.16 1.15
CA MET A 58 -4.51 7.50 2.43
C MET A 58 -3.12 6.86 2.47
N SER A 59 -2.64 6.26 1.37
CA SER A 59 -1.29 5.69 1.34
C SER A 59 -0.19 6.76 1.37
N MET A 60 -0.41 7.93 0.76
CA MET A 60 0.53 9.06 0.81
C MET A 60 0.73 9.55 2.25
N VAL A 61 -0.34 9.60 3.05
CA VAL A 61 -0.26 9.98 4.48
C VAL A 61 0.60 9.01 5.27
N ILE A 62 0.45 7.70 5.05
CA ILE A 62 1.26 6.68 5.72
C ILE A 62 2.75 6.89 5.42
N ILE A 63 3.10 7.13 4.15
CA ILE A 63 4.49 7.36 3.73
C ILE A 63 5.05 8.64 4.36
N ALA A 64 4.26 9.71 4.44
CA ALA A 64 4.67 10.95 5.08
C ALA A 64 4.92 10.80 6.59
N LEU A 65 4.26 9.85 7.25
CA LEU A 65 4.44 9.58 8.68
C LEU A 65 5.68 8.74 8.99
N ILE A 66 6.21 7.94 8.04
CA ILE A 66 7.41 7.11 8.25
C ILE A 66 8.60 7.90 8.83
N PRO A 67 9.05 9.03 8.25
CA PRO A 67 10.17 9.78 8.80
C PRO A 67 9.86 10.40 10.17
N CYS A 68 8.61 10.82 10.40
CA CYS A 68 8.17 11.37 11.68
C CYS A 68 8.23 10.31 12.79
N VAL A 69 7.75 9.10 12.50
CA VAL A 69 7.82 7.96 13.43
C VAL A 69 9.27 7.56 13.69
N ALA A 70 10.10 7.49 12.66
CA ALA A 70 11.52 7.17 12.81
C ALA A 70 12.26 8.21 13.68
N ALA A 71 12.01 9.51 13.46
CA ALA A 71 12.57 10.58 14.27
C ALA A 71 12.08 10.49 15.72
N SER A 72 10.78 10.26 15.94
CA SER A 72 10.21 10.09 17.28
C SER A 72 10.87 8.94 18.04
N VAL A 73 11.02 7.77 17.42
CA VAL A 73 11.69 6.62 18.05
C VAL A 73 13.16 6.92 18.36
N TYR A 74 13.88 7.61 17.47
CA TYR A 74 15.28 7.98 17.72
C TYR A 74 15.43 8.97 18.89
N PHE A 75 14.62 10.04 18.91
CA PHE A 75 14.72 11.07 19.94
C PHE A 75 14.18 10.64 21.30
N PHE A 76 13.06 9.90 21.33
CA PHE A 76 12.40 9.50 22.57
C PHE A 76 12.83 8.11 23.06
N GLY A 77 13.18 7.18 22.16
CA GLY A 77 13.60 5.82 22.53
C GLY A 77 14.90 5.78 23.32
N LEU A 78 15.94 6.51 22.87
CA LEU A 78 17.18 6.66 23.64
C LEU A 78 16.96 7.36 24.99
N ARG A 79 16.03 8.31 25.05
CA ARG A 79 15.68 9.02 26.30
C ARG A 79 15.03 8.10 27.33
N VAL A 80 14.18 7.15 26.92
CA VAL A 80 13.57 6.17 27.85
C VAL A 80 14.63 5.25 28.46
N LEU A 81 15.63 4.84 27.69
CA LEU A 81 16.73 3.99 28.16
C LEU A 81 17.73 4.70 29.09
N ALA A 82 17.88 6.02 28.96
CA ALA A 82 18.77 6.84 29.80
C ALA A 82 18.13 7.35 31.11
N VAL A 83 16.80 7.22 31.25
CA VAL A 83 16.04 7.63 32.44
C VAL A 83 15.83 6.47 33.44
N ILE A 84 16.07 5.22 33.00
CA ILE A 84 16.16 4.03 33.85
C ILE A 84 17.60 3.87 34.31
#